data_AF-A0A3C1UEC6-F1
#
_entry.id   AF-A0A3C1UEC6-F1
#
_cell.length_a   1.000
_cell.length_b   1.000
_cell.length_c   1.000
_cell.angle_alpha   90.00
_cell.angle_beta   90.00
_cell.angle_gamma   90.00
#
_symmetry.space_group_name_H-M   'P 1'
#
loop_
_entity.id
_entity.type
_entity.pdbx_description
1 polymer ?
#
loop_
_entity_poly.entity_id
_entity_poly.type
_entity_poly.pdbx_seq_one_letter_code
_entity_poly.pdbx_strand_id
1 'polypeptide(L)'
;MPERLNNPFEYAPHPLAVLAAEQVKSYVGAHSEWAGELACGKMLGVLVVSDASGELGFLAAYSGILAGSNSHDYFVPPIYDLLTPNGEFKQGEAQISAINAQIAQLESSDSLRMAKRALQEAEEAKTTAINAYKLTMSEAKANREAR
;
A
#
# COMPACT_ATOMS: atom_id res chain seq x y z
N MET A 1 -18.81 31.66 7.30
CA MET A 1 -17.60 30.80 7.26
C MET A 1 -17.66 29.86 8.47
N PRO A 2 -17.12 28.63 8.42
CA PRO A 2 -17.04 27.77 9.59
C PRO A 2 -16.23 28.45 10.72
N GLU A 3 -16.74 28.45 11.95
CA GLU A 3 -16.04 29.04 13.10
C GLU A 3 -14.93 28.15 13.67
N ARG A 4 -14.92 26.86 13.31
CA ARG A 4 -13.93 25.87 13.75
C ARG A 4 -13.53 24.96 12.60
N LEU A 5 -12.29 24.47 12.65
CA LEU A 5 -11.84 23.40 11.76
C LEU A 5 -12.60 22.10 12.11
N ASN A 6 -12.91 21.32 11.09
CA ASN A 6 -13.70 20.10 11.19
C ASN A 6 -13.00 19.09 12.12
N ASN A 7 -13.73 18.51 13.06
CA ASN A 7 -13.25 17.35 13.81
C ASN A 7 -13.30 16.11 12.89
N PRO A 8 -12.20 15.40 12.64
CA PRO A 8 -12.21 14.22 11.78
C PRO A 8 -13.08 13.06 12.32
N PHE A 9 -13.50 13.13 13.59
CA PHE A 9 -14.29 12.10 14.27
C PHE A 9 -15.76 12.47 14.48
N GLU A 10 -16.16 13.72 14.23
CA GLU A 10 -17.55 14.18 14.30
C GLU A 10 -17.92 14.87 12.99
N TYR A 11 -18.57 14.12 12.10
CA TYR A 11 -18.58 14.41 10.67
C TYR A 11 -19.95 14.90 10.19
N ALA A 12 -20.23 16.19 10.41
CA ALA A 12 -21.23 16.91 9.62
C ALA A 12 -20.48 17.95 8.77
N PRO A 13 -20.26 17.70 7.46
CA PRO A 13 -19.55 18.66 6.62
C PRO A 13 -20.36 19.94 6.49
N HIS A 14 -19.67 21.08 6.56
CA HIS A 14 -20.30 22.38 6.38
C HIS A 14 -20.94 22.50 4.98
N PRO A 15 -22.14 23.09 4.80
CA PRO A 15 -22.82 23.18 3.51
C PRO A 15 -21.95 23.79 2.39
N LEU A 16 -21.13 24.79 2.70
CA LEU A 16 -20.18 25.37 1.74
C LEU A 16 -19.13 24.36 1.25
N ALA A 17 -18.66 23.46 2.11
CA ALA A 17 -17.70 22.43 1.73
C ALA A 17 -18.36 21.38 0.82
N VAL A 18 -19.63 21.03 1.10
CA VAL A 18 -20.42 20.16 0.21
C VAL A 18 -20.61 20.80 -1.16
N LEU A 19 -20.96 22.09 -1.20
CA LEU A 19 -21.10 22.84 -2.46
C LEU A 19 -19.80 22.88 -3.26
N ALA A 20 -18.68 23.18 -2.60
CA ALA A 20 -17.36 23.16 -3.24
C ALA A 20 -17.02 21.76 -3.78
N ALA A 21 -17.30 20.69 -3.01
CA ALA A 21 -17.08 19.33 -3.45
C ALA A 21 -17.89 18.95 -4.70
N GLU A 22 -19.15 19.38 -4.79
CA GLU A 22 -19.97 19.15 -5.99
C GLU A 22 -19.44 19.93 -7.22
N GLN A 23 -18.87 21.12 -7.03
CA GLN A 23 -18.21 21.86 -8.11
C GLN A 23 -16.97 21.12 -8.61
N VAL A 24 -16.11 20.64 -7.70
CA VAL A 24 -14.95 19.82 -8.07
C VAL A 24 -15.39 18.55 -8.78
N LYS A 25 -16.41 17.86 -8.28
CA LYS A 25 -16.96 16.64 -8.89
C LYS A 25 -17.45 16.88 -10.32
N SER A 26 -18.14 18.00 -10.55
CA SER A 26 -18.59 18.40 -11.88
C SER A 26 -17.41 18.72 -12.80
N TYR A 27 -16.40 19.43 -12.29
CA TYR A 27 -15.17 19.74 -13.04
C TYR A 27 -14.43 18.47 -13.46
N VAL A 28 -14.13 17.55 -12.52
CA VAL A 28 -13.43 16.30 -12.86
C VAL A 28 -14.26 15.37 -13.75
N GLY A 29 -15.59 15.39 -13.60
CA GLY A 29 -16.50 14.62 -14.44
C GLY A 29 -16.54 15.08 -15.90
N ALA A 30 -16.16 16.32 -16.18
CA ALA A 30 -16.04 16.84 -17.55
C ALA A 30 -14.76 16.38 -18.27
N HIS A 31 -13.78 15.82 -17.54
CA HIS A 31 -12.47 15.39 -18.07
C HIS A 31 -12.46 13.87 -18.23
N SER A 32 -12.90 13.40 -19.40
CA SER A 32 -13.03 11.97 -19.72
C SER A 32 -11.73 11.17 -19.56
N GLU A 33 -10.59 11.82 -19.78
CA GLU A 33 -9.24 11.28 -19.61
C GLU A 33 -8.93 10.89 -18.15
N TRP A 34 -9.64 11.46 -17.18
CA TRP A 34 -9.46 11.15 -15.75
C TRP A 34 -10.36 10.01 -15.27
N ALA A 35 -11.36 9.60 -16.06
CA ALA A 35 -12.42 8.68 -15.63
C ALA A 35 -11.87 7.33 -15.10
N GLY A 36 -10.81 6.79 -15.71
CA GLY A 36 -10.18 5.55 -15.28
C GLY A 36 -9.58 5.65 -13.88
N GLU A 37 -8.77 6.68 -13.61
CA GLU A 37 -8.18 6.88 -12.28
C GLU A 37 -9.21 7.24 -11.23
N LEU A 38 -10.21 8.05 -11.58
CA LEU A 38 -11.31 8.41 -10.67
C LEU A 38 -12.11 7.16 -10.25
N ALA A 39 -12.36 6.24 -11.18
CA ALA A 39 -13.04 4.97 -10.90
C ALA A 39 -12.24 4.03 -9.98
N CYS A 40 -10.91 4.19 -9.92
CA CYS A 40 -10.03 3.41 -9.04
C CYS A 40 -9.91 3.97 -7.61
N GLY A 41 -10.75 4.94 -7.22
CA GLY A 41 -10.82 5.45 -5.85
C GLY A 41 -9.93 6.66 -5.56
N LYS A 42 -9.77 7.56 -6.54
CA LYS A 42 -9.03 8.82 -6.35
C LYS A 42 -9.66 9.68 -5.25
N MET A 43 -8.83 10.23 -4.36
CA MET A 43 -9.29 11.18 -3.34
C MET A 43 -9.14 12.62 -3.82
N LEU A 44 -10.20 13.40 -3.64
CA LEU A 44 -10.28 14.83 -3.93
C LEU A 44 -10.62 15.57 -2.64
N GLY A 45 -10.00 16.72 -2.43
CA GLY A 45 -10.20 17.55 -1.24
C GLY A 45 -10.56 18.98 -1.62
N VAL A 46 -11.39 19.61 -0.79
CA VAL A 46 -11.73 21.03 -0.90
C VAL A 46 -11.49 21.74 0.43
N LEU A 47 -11.03 22.99 0.35
CA LEU A 47 -10.90 23.88 1.50
C LEU A 47 -11.60 25.20 1.17
N VAL A 48 -12.69 25.49 1.89
CA VAL A 48 -13.37 26.78 1.77
C VAL A 48 -12.51 27.86 2.43
N VAL A 49 -12.21 28.92 1.68
CA VAL A 49 -11.35 30.02 2.11
C VAL A 49 -12.05 31.35 1.89
N SER A 50 -11.61 32.37 2.61
CA SER A 50 -11.91 33.77 2.29
C SER A 50 -10.61 34.51 2.05
N ASP A 51 -10.58 35.41 1.09
CA ASP A 51 -9.42 36.27 0.85
C ASP A 51 -9.36 37.43 1.86
N ALA A 52 -8.39 38.33 1.68
CA ALA A 52 -8.23 39.52 2.53
C ALA A 52 -9.37 40.55 2.37
N SER A 53 -10.14 40.48 1.28
CA SER A 53 -11.31 41.34 1.04
C SER A 53 -12.60 40.75 1.62
N GLY A 54 -12.56 39.50 2.09
CA GLY A 54 -13.72 38.77 2.59
C GLY A 54 -14.49 38.02 1.50
N GLU A 55 -13.98 37.98 0.27
CA GLU A 55 -14.55 37.19 -0.82
C GLU A 55 -14.38 35.70 -0.54
N LEU A 56 -15.46 34.94 -0.68
CA LEU A 56 -15.48 33.51 -0.43
C LEU A 56 -15.10 32.73 -1.70
N GLY A 57 -14.18 31.78 -1.53
CA GLY A 57 -13.79 30.82 -2.55
C GLY A 57 -13.46 29.47 -1.95
N PHE A 58 -12.83 28.61 -2.74
CA PHE A 58 -12.28 27.36 -2.24
C PHE A 58 -11.02 26.97 -3.01
N LEU A 59 -10.18 26.17 -2.36
CA LEU A 59 -9.06 25.49 -2.95
C LEU A 59 -9.43 24.03 -3.20
N ALA A 60 -8.98 23.46 -4.32
CA ALA A 60 -9.16 22.06 -4.64
C ALA A 60 -7.81 21.35 -4.71
N ALA A 61 -7.75 20.10 -4.25
CA ALA A 61 -6.57 19.24 -4.32
C ALA A 61 -6.96 17.79 -4.65
N TYR A 62 -5.99 17.00 -5.11
CA TYR A 62 -6.13 15.56 -5.35
C TYR A 62 -4.94 14.79 -4.76
N SER A 63 -5.12 13.49 -4.51
CA SER A 63 -4.05 12.64 -3.99
C SER A 63 -3.06 12.20 -5.09
N GLY A 64 -1.76 12.43 -4.87
CA GLY A 64 -0.70 11.92 -5.75
C GLY A 64 -0.65 12.58 -7.14
N ILE A 65 -0.69 11.76 -8.20
CA ILE A 65 -0.57 12.18 -9.61
C ILE A 65 -1.90 11.89 -10.30
N LEU A 66 -2.46 12.82 -11.06
CA LEU A 66 -3.70 12.63 -11.82
C LEU A 66 -3.38 12.66 -13.31
N ALA A 67 -3.73 11.61 -14.04
CA ALA A 67 -3.48 11.48 -15.48
C ALA A 67 -2.01 11.72 -15.87
N GLY A 68 -1.09 11.13 -15.10
CA GLY A 68 0.35 11.25 -15.34
C GLY A 68 0.97 12.61 -15.00
N SER A 69 0.20 13.57 -14.47
CA SER A 69 0.68 14.88 -14.03
C SER A 69 0.36 15.18 -12.56
N ASN A 70 1.28 15.86 -11.88
CA ASN A 70 1.07 16.46 -10.56
C ASN A 70 0.73 17.96 -10.63
N SER A 71 0.50 18.49 -11.83
CA SER A 71 0.12 19.89 -12.07
C SER A 71 -1.09 19.96 -13.01
N HIS A 72 -2.15 20.62 -12.53
CA HIS A 72 -3.39 20.89 -13.27
C HIS A 72 -3.94 22.25 -12.81
N ASP A 73 -4.30 23.12 -13.75
CA ASP A 73 -4.62 24.54 -13.48
C ASP A 73 -5.72 24.78 -12.43
N TYR A 74 -6.70 23.88 -12.35
CA TYR A 74 -7.83 24.00 -11.42
C TYR A 74 -7.48 23.63 -9.97
N PHE A 75 -6.36 22.94 -9.77
CA PHE A 75 -5.93 22.45 -8.47
C PHE A 75 -4.78 23.29 -7.93
N VAL A 76 -4.61 23.25 -6.61
CA VAL A 76 -3.45 23.91 -5.98
C VAL A 76 -2.14 23.37 -6.57
N PRO A 77 -1.17 24.25 -6.88
CA PRO A 77 0.07 23.82 -7.51
C PRO A 77 0.89 22.93 -6.57
N PRO A 78 1.63 21.95 -7.10
CA PRO A 78 2.49 21.10 -6.29
C PRO A 78 3.63 21.91 -5.67
N ILE A 79 3.93 21.67 -4.40
CA ILE A 79 5.10 22.25 -3.72
C ILE A 79 6.38 21.49 -4.10
N TYR A 80 6.24 20.23 -4.53
CA TYR A 80 7.34 19.34 -4.91
C TYR A 80 7.00 18.53 -6.15
N ASP A 81 7.94 18.45 -7.10
CA ASP A 81 7.77 17.66 -8.31
C ASP A 81 8.19 16.19 -8.11
N LEU A 82 7.19 15.32 -7.88
CA LEU A 82 7.34 13.88 -7.73
C LEU A 82 7.75 13.16 -9.03
N LEU A 83 7.63 13.80 -10.19
CA LEU A 83 7.82 13.17 -11.50
C LEU A 83 9.21 13.38 -12.08
N THR A 84 10.04 14.22 -11.46
CA THR A 84 11.42 14.44 -11.90
C THR A 84 12.19 13.10 -11.88
N PRO A 85 12.71 12.61 -13.03
CA PRO A 85 13.34 11.28 -13.12
C PRO A 85 14.55 11.10 -12.19
N ASN A 86 15.29 12.19 -11.97
CA ASN A 86 16.45 12.23 -11.08
C ASN A 86 16.11 12.76 -9.67
N GLY A 87 14.82 12.93 -9.36
CA GLY A 87 14.38 13.34 -8.03
C GLY A 87 14.53 12.21 -7.02
N GLU A 88 14.70 12.57 -5.75
CA GLU A 88 14.87 11.61 -4.64
C GLU A 88 13.75 10.58 -4.60
N PHE A 89 12.51 11.00 -4.88
CA PHE A 89 11.34 10.11 -4.92
C PHE A 89 11.47 9.01 -5.98
N LYS A 90 11.79 9.36 -7.23
CA LYS A 90 11.91 8.39 -8.33
C LYS A 90 13.12 7.48 -8.17
N GLN A 91 14.22 7.99 -7.63
CA GLN A 91 15.37 7.16 -7.30
C GLN A 91 15.06 6.16 -6.19
N GLY A 92 14.38 6.59 -5.13
CA GLY A 92 13.91 5.70 -4.05
C GLY A 92 12.95 4.61 -4.56
N GLU A 93 11.97 4.99 -5.39
CA GLU A 93 11.03 4.04 -6.02
C GLU A 93 11.76 2.98 -6.86
N ALA A 94 12.76 3.41 -7.64
CA ALA A 94 13.56 2.50 -8.46
C ALA A 94 14.40 1.54 -7.59
N GLN A 95 14.99 2.02 -6.50
CA GLN A 95 15.76 1.20 -5.57
C GLN A 95 14.88 0.15 -4.87
N ILE A 96 13.71 0.54 -4.36
CA ILE A 96 12.74 -0.39 -3.76
C ILE A 96 12.31 -1.44 -4.77
N SER A 97 12.00 -1.02 -6.00
CA SER A 97 11.61 -1.92 -7.08
C SER A 97 12.71 -2.92 -7.43
N ALA A 98 13.98 -2.49 -7.44
CA ALA A 98 15.13 -3.36 -7.64
C ALA A 98 15.27 -4.39 -6.51
N ILE A 99 15.10 -3.97 -5.25
CA ILE A 99 15.12 -4.88 -4.09
C ILE A 99 14.00 -5.92 -4.21
N ASN A 100 12.78 -5.51 -4.55
CA ASN A 100 11.65 -6.43 -4.72
C ASN A 100 11.90 -7.46 -5.82
N ALA A 101 12.49 -7.05 -6.94
CA ALA A 101 12.86 -7.95 -8.02
C ALA A 101 13.92 -8.98 -7.56
N GLN A 102 14.93 -8.54 -6.80
CA GLN A 102 15.94 -9.44 -6.23
C GLN A 102 15.33 -10.44 -5.25
N ILE A 103 14.44 -10.00 -4.37
CA ILE A 103 13.71 -10.88 -3.44
C ILE A 103 12.93 -11.93 -4.23
N ALA A 104 12.11 -11.52 -5.20
CA ALA A 104 11.31 -12.43 -6.01
C ALA A 104 12.18 -13.48 -6.72
N GLN A 105 13.33 -13.07 -7.26
CA GLN A 105 14.29 -13.97 -7.91
C GLN A 105 14.88 -15.00 -6.93
N LEU A 106 15.28 -14.55 -5.74
CA LEU A 106 15.83 -15.43 -4.69
C LEU A 106 14.76 -16.41 -4.17
N GLU A 107 13.53 -15.94 -4.00
CA GLU A 107 12.40 -16.76 -3.57
C GLU A 107 12.03 -17.82 -4.60
N SER A 108 12.17 -17.51 -5.89
CA SER A 108 11.93 -18.46 -6.99
C SER A 108 13.15 -19.34 -7.34
N SER A 109 14.26 -19.20 -6.61
CA SER A 109 15.51 -19.89 -6.97
C SER A 109 15.44 -21.40 -6.73
N ASP A 110 16.03 -22.17 -7.65
CA ASP A 110 16.15 -23.61 -7.49
C ASP A 110 16.97 -24.01 -6.27
N SER A 111 17.97 -23.20 -5.89
CA SER A 111 18.76 -23.43 -4.69
C SER A 111 17.90 -23.37 -3.43
N LEU A 112 17.02 -22.37 -3.29
CA LEU A 112 16.08 -22.28 -2.17
C LEU A 112 15.10 -23.45 -2.17
N ARG A 113 14.55 -23.80 -3.34
CA ARG A 113 13.64 -24.93 -3.50
C ARG A 113 14.29 -26.27 -3.09
N MET A 114 15.51 -26.51 -3.54
CA MET A 114 16.30 -27.69 -3.20
C MET A 114 16.66 -27.73 -1.72
N ALA A 115 17.06 -26.60 -1.13
CA ALA A 115 17.38 -26.51 0.29
C ALA A 115 16.14 -26.81 1.16
N LYS A 116 14.96 -26.27 0.80
CA LYS A 116 13.69 -26.58 1.49
C LYS A 116 13.35 -28.07 1.41
N ARG A 117 13.52 -28.68 0.24
CA ARG A 117 13.28 -30.11 0.05
C ARG A 117 14.24 -30.97 0.87
N ALA A 118 15.53 -30.67 0.83
CA ALA A 118 16.55 -31.40 1.59
C ALA A 118 16.30 -31.31 3.10
N LEU A 119 15.88 -30.13 3.58
CA LEU A 119 15.48 -29.94 4.98
C LEU A 119 14.29 -30.85 5.34
N GLN A 120 13.23 -30.85 4.53
CA GLN A 120 12.07 -31.70 4.75
C GLN A 120 12.45 -33.19 4.79
N GLU A 121 13.23 -33.67 3.81
CA GLU A 121 13.69 -35.06 3.75
C GLU A 121 14.52 -35.44 4.98
N ALA A 122 15.39 -34.55 5.46
CA ALA A 122 16.17 -34.76 6.68
C ALA A 122 15.29 -34.81 7.94
N GLU A 123 14.25 -33.98 8.03
CA GLU A 123 13.31 -33.98 9.16
C GLU A 123 12.47 -35.26 9.21
N GLU A 124 12.01 -35.74 8.05
CA GLU A 124 11.27 -37.00 7.91
C GLU A 124 12.16 -38.21 8.27
N ALA A 125 13.40 -38.25 7.77
CA ALA A 125 14.36 -39.29 8.09
C ALA A 125 14.69 -39.33 9.59
N LYS A 126 14.94 -38.16 10.20
CA LYS A 126 15.17 -38.02 11.64
C LYS A 126 13.98 -38.57 12.45
N THR A 127 12.77 -38.18 12.10
CA THR A 127 11.55 -38.61 12.79
C THR A 127 11.36 -40.11 12.70
N THR A 128 11.58 -40.68 11.52
CA THR A 128 11.50 -42.12 11.27
C THR A 128 12.52 -42.89 12.10
N ALA A 129 13.78 -42.44 12.13
CA ALA A 129 14.85 -43.07 12.91
C ALA A 129 14.56 -43.03 14.43
N ILE A 130 14.05 -41.91 14.94
CA ILE A 130 13.67 -41.78 16.36
C ILE A 130 12.54 -42.75 16.71
N ASN A 131 11.51 -42.85 15.86
CA ASN A 131 10.37 -43.73 16.12
C ASN A 131 10.76 -45.21 16.06
N ALA A 132 11.57 -45.60 15.07
CA ALA A 132 12.12 -46.94 14.98
C ALA A 132 12.94 -47.29 16.24
N TYR A 133 13.81 -46.38 16.69
CA TYR A 133 14.60 -46.59 17.89
C TYR A 133 13.73 -46.72 19.15
N LYS A 134 12.69 -45.89 19.32
CA LYS A 134 11.72 -46.01 20.42
C LYS A 134 11.04 -47.38 20.45
N LEU A 135 10.66 -47.90 19.28
CA LEU A 135 10.04 -49.23 19.18
C LEU A 135 11.01 -50.32 19.65
N THR A 136 12.26 -50.30 19.14
CA THR A 136 13.28 -51.27 19.55
C THR A 136 13.55 -51.24 21.06
N MET A 137 13.56 -50.05 21.67
CA MET A 137 13.75 -49.91 23.12
C MET A 137 12.56 -50.46 23.92
N SER A 138 11.34 -50.28 23.42
CA SER A 138 10.12 -50.84 24.02
C SER A 138 10.14 -52.36 24.00
N GLU A 139 10.45 -52.97 22.85
CA GLU A 139 10.57 -54.43 22.69
C GLU A 139 11.69 -55.00 23.56
N ALA A 140 12.86 -54.37 23.59
CA ALA A 140 13.98 -54.79 24.42
C ALA A 140 13.69 -54.66 25.93
N LYS A 141 12.80 -53.75 26.34
CA LYS A 141 12.32 -53.64 27.72
C LYS A 141 11.35 -54.78 28.04
N ALA A 142 10.35 -55.02 27.20
CA ALA A 142 9.38 -56.10 27.39
C ALA A 142 10.07 -57.48 27.49
N ASN A 143 11.07 -57.75 26.65
CA ASN A 143 11.84 -58.99 26.70
C ASN A 143 12.68 -59.16 27.98
N ARG A 144 13.10 -58.05 28.62
CA ARG A 144 13.82 -58.10 29.91
C ARG A 144 12.89 -58.37 31.08
N GLU A 145 11.66 -57.87 31.03
CA GLU A 145 10.65 -58.07 32.09
C GLU A 145 10.02 -59.47 32.04
N ALA A 146 10.08 -60.16 30.87
CA ALA A 146 9.56 -61.51 30.69
C ALA A 146 10.53 -62.65 31.11
N ARG A 147 11.75 -62.31 31.56
CA ARG A 147 12.75 -63.25 32.09
C ARG A 147 12.76 -63.19 33.62
#